data_AF-L2G4S6-F1
#
_entry.id   AF-L2G4S6-F1
#
_cell.length_a   1.000
_cell.length_b   1.000
_cell.length_c   1.000
_cell.angle_alpha   90.00
_cell.angle_beta   90.00
_cell.angle_gamma   90.00
#
_symmetry.space_group_name_H-M   'P 1'
#
loop_
_entity.id
_entity.type
_entity.pdbx_description
1 polymer ?
#
loop_
_entity_poly.entity_id
_entity_poly.type
_entity_poly.pdbx_seq_one_letter_code
_entity_poly.pdbx_strand_id
1 'polypeptide(L)'
;MDIRALLAESKAMQTAIFHNTKKDYASILSEIYRGNEIAAYVASLMKEQMEGMTRERESFSREREHYQARELRLEERNQHLSVENETLRRKVSQNSIVEQPRVSLIDDVQLLDILGVDLDKLGDDSETILGHSEHSDTDERAKAQWLLRTDEFRNWLRENRSSLLLVDGELQDSFISPLSGICGGLISALVESPGSAVAFFFAGLHVDMQLPDIDSGPVAMIRSLIAQLLMSDNLPSRDLSFMSKDMMKGCREGDCLVLCEVFVKIIKQVPTQTTVYCIIDGVSWYEQGRWLDDLDEFATALECVAKRNNAGRSGSLKVLLTSPTQSTEIGHLARKHRNVWWYVSLAAGHIHPDLGFMDSNSLPM
;
A
#
# COMPACT_ATOMS: atom_id res chain seq x y z
N MET A 1 47.33 -82.21 43.84
CA MET A 1 46.75 -81.14 42.99
C MET A 1 47.49 -81.20 41.66
N ASP A 2 46.81 -81.60 40.59
CA ASP A 2 47.46 -81.98 39.32
C ASP A 2 47.72 -80.74 38.44
N ILE A 3 48.99 -80.33 38.36
CA ILE A 3 49.46 -79.13 37.67
C ILE A 3 49.08 -79.15 36.18
N ARG A 4 48.90 -80.33 35.57
CA ARG A 4 48.51 -80.45 34.16
C ARG A 4 47.07 -79.99 33.90
N ALA A 5 46.15 -80.24 34.84
CA ALA A 5 44.76 -79.81 34.71
C ALA A 5 44.64 -78.28 34.77
N LEU A 6 45.35 -77.64 35.71
CA LEU A 6 45.39 -76.17 35.83
C LEU A 6 46.00 -75.48 34.61
N LEU A 7 47.04 -76.08 33.99
CA LEU A 7 47.63 -75.55 32.76
C LEU A 7 46.69 -75.68 31.56
N ALA A 8 45.89 -76.75 31.49
CA ALA A 8 44.90 -76.94 30.44
C ALA A 8 43.75 -75.93 30.57
N GLU A 9 43.25 -75.69 31.79
CA GLU A 9 42.23 -74.68 32.07
C GLU A 9 42.72 -73.26 31.75
N SER A 10 43.96 -72.92 32.16
CA SER A 10 44.56 -71.62 31.83
C SER A 10 44.67 -71.41 30.32
N LYS A 11 45.10 -72.44 29.57
CA LYS A 11 45.21 -72.38 28.11
C LYS A 11 43.84 -72.28 27.43
N ALA A 12 42.84 -72.99 27.94
CA ALA A 12 41.46 -72.90 27.46
C ALA A 12 40.88 -71.50 27.71
N MET A 13 41.11 -70.92 28.89
CA MET A 13 40.66 -69.57 29.24
C MET A 13 41.34 -68.51 28.37
N GLN A 14 42.66 -68.62 28.14
CA GLN A 14 43.38 -67.71 27.23
C GLN A 14 42.87 -67.82 25.79
N THR A 15 42.55 -69.03 25.32
CA THR A 15 41.99 -69.26 23.98
C THR A 15 40.59 -68.67 23.86
N ALA A 16 39.75 -68.82 24.90
CA ALA A 16 38.42 -68.25 24.94
C ALA A 16 38.45 -66.72 24.97
N ILE A 17 39.31 -66.12 25.79
CA ILE A 17 39.52 -64.67 25.85
C ILE A 17 39.97 -64.15 24.48
N PHE A 18 40.98 -64.78 23.87
CA PHE A 18 41.49 -64.39 22.55
C PHE A 18 40.39 -64.45 21.48
N HIS A 19 39.59 -65.51 21.47
CA HIS A 19 38.50 -65.67 20.52
C HIS A 19 37.39 -64.63 20.70
N ASN A 20 37.01 -64.34 21.95
CA ASN A 20 36.02 -63.31 22.26
C ASN A 20 36.53 -61.92 21.85
N THR A 21 37.76 -61.55 22.20
CA THR A 21 38.34 -60.27 21.75
C THR A 21 38.37 -60.15 20.23
N LYS A 22 38.75 -61.21 19.50
CA LYS A 22 38.75 -61.18 18.03
C LYS A 22 37.36 -60.97 17.45
N LYS A 23 36.32 -61.55 18.07
CA LYS A 23 34.92 -61.37 17.67
C LYS A 23 34.45 -59.94 17.93
N ASP A 24 34.79 -59.36 19.08
CA ASP A 24 34.46 -57.97 19.43
C ASP A 24 35.13 -56.96 18.47
N TYR A 25 36.41 -57.17 18.16
CA TYR A 25 37.13 -56.35 17.17
C TYR A 25 36.49 -56.42 15.76
N ALA A 26 36.06 -57.61 15.32
CA ALA A 26 35.40 -57.75 14.02
C ALA A 26 34.05 -57.03 13.97
N SER A 27 33.28 -57.07 15.07
CA SER A 27 32.01 -56.34 15.20
C SER A 27 32.23 -54.84 15.12
N ILE A 28 33.19 -54.30 15.90
CA ILE A 28 33.53 -52.87 15.91
C ILE A 28 33.99 -52.40 14.52
N LEU A 29 34.84 -53.18 13.84
CA LEU A 29 35.27 -52.86 12.48
C LEU A 29 34.09 -52.81 11.51
N SER A 30 33.15 -53.76 11.59
CA SER A 30 31.98 -53.77 10.71
C SER A 30 31.07 -52.55 10.91
N GLU A 31 30.93 -52.07 12.15
CA GLU A 31 30.18 -50.84 12.46
C GLU A 31 30.89 -49.59 11.94
N ILE A 32 32.23 -49.54 12.04
CA ILE A 32 33.04 -48.43 11.48
C ILE A 32 32.92 -48.39 9.95
N TYR A 33 33.01 -49.54 9.26
CA TYR A 33 32.83 -49.61 7.81
C TYR A 33 31.44 -49.15 7.38
N ARG A 34 30.39 -49.59 8.09
CA ARG A 34 29.02 -49.15 7.84
C ARG A 34 28.82 -47.65 8.08
N GLY A 35 29.45 -47.10 9.13
CA GLY A 35 29.45 -45.67 9.40
C GLY A 35 30.12 -44.85 8.29
N ASN A 36 31.22 -45.35 7.72
CA ASN A 36 31.91 -44.70 6.61
C ASN A 36 31.11 -44.74 5.30
N GLU A 37 30.39 -45.83 4.99
CA GLU A 37 29.49 -45.90 3.83
C GLU A 37 28.33 -44.90 3.95
N ILE A 38 27.73 -44.80 5.14
CA ILE A 38 26.66 -43.81 5.41
C ILE A 38 27.21 -42.39 5.25
N ALA A 39 28.40 -42.10 5.78
CA ALA A 39 29.04 -40.79 5.64
C ALA A 39 29.32 -40.45 4.16
N ALA A 40 29.78 -41.41 3.35
CA ALA A 40 30.00 -41.23 1.92
C ALA A 40 28.69 -40.96 1.16
N TYR A 41 27.62 -41.67 1.49
CA TYR A 41 26.30 -41.46 0.90
C TYR A 41 25.74 -40.08 1.24
N VAL A 42 25.81 -39.67 2.51
CA VAL A 42 25.38 -38.34 2.96
C VAL A 42 26.19 -37.24 2.26
N ALA A 43 27.51 -37.42 2.12
CA ALA A 43 28.36 -36.48 1.39
C ALA A 43 27.97 -36.37 -0.10
N SER A 44 27.60 -37.48 -0.77
CA SER A 44 27.11 -37.42 -2.15
C SER A 44 25.78 -36.69 -2.28
N LEU A 45 24.85 -36.90 -1.33
CA LEU A 45 23.56 -36.21 -1.32
C LEU A 45 23.73 -34.70 -1.11
N MET A 46 24.60 -34.32 -0.16
CA MET A 46 24.94 -32.92 0.10
C MET A 46 25.58 -32.25 -1.11
N LYS A 47 26.45 -32.96 -1.83
CA LYS A 47 27.07 -32.46 -3.06
C LYS A 47 26.04 -32.22 -4.15
N GLU A 48 25.13 -33.16 -4.38
CA GLU A 48 24.05 -33.01 -5.36
C GLU A 48 23.10 -31.85 -5.01
N GLN A 49 22.74 -31.71 -3.73
CA GLN A 49 21.93 -30.59 -3.25
C GLN A 49 22.63 -29.24 -3.42
N MET A 50 23.94 -29.17 -3.13
CA MET A 50 24.73 -27.96 -3.31
C MET A 50 24.91 -27.59 -4.79
N GLU A 51 25.10 -28.56 -5.67
CA GLU A 51 25.12 -28.36 -7.12
C GLU A 51 23.76 -27.87 -7.64
N GLY A 52 22.65 -28.41 -7.13
CA GLY A 52 21.29 -27.96 -7.42
C GLY A 52 21.08 -26.49 -7.04
N MET A 53 21.40 -26.11 -5.81
CA MET A 53 21.33 -24.71 -5.34
C MET A 53 22.23 -23.77 -6.15
N THR A 54 23.40 -24.24 -6.59
CA THR A 54 24.32 -23.42 -7.40
C THR A 54 23.73 -23.16 -8.78
N ARG A 55 23.15 -24.17 -9.43
CA ARG A 55 22.47 -24.02 -10.73
C ARG A 55 21.26 -23.09 -10.64
N GLU A 56 20.46 -23.21 -9.58
CA GLU A 56 19.32 -22.34 -9.35
C GLU A 56 19.75 -20.89 -9.13
N ARG A 57 20.80 -20.67 -8.33
CA ARG A 57 21.39 -19.35 -8.11
C ARG A 57 21.94 -18.74 -9.40
N GLU A 58 22.59 -19.52 -10.25
CA GLU A 58 23.05 -19.05 -11.57
C GLU A 58 21.90 -18.72 -12.51
N SER A 59 20.83 -19.52 -12.52
CA SER A 59 19.61 -19.25 -13.29
C SER A 59 18.98 -17.93 -12.86
N PHE A 60 18.82 -17.75 -11.55
CA PHE A 60 18.27 -16.51 -10.98
C PHE A 60 19.16 -15.29 -11.26
N SER A 61 20.49 -15.45 -11.25
CA SER A 61 21.43 -14.38 -11.60
C SER A 61 21.28 -13.96 -13.06
N ARG A 62 21.19 -14.93 -14.00
CA ARG A 62 21.01 -14.65 -15.43
C ARG A 62 19.67 -13.98 -15.71
N GLU A 63 18.61 -14.44 -15.05
CA GLU A 63 17.28 -13.83 -15.17
C GLU A 63 17.32 -12.38 -14.67
N ARG A 64 17.93 -12.13 -13.52
CA ARG A 64 18.11 -10.77 -12.98
C ARG A 64 18.90 -9.86 -13.91
N GLU A 65 19.99 -10.35 -14.51
CA GLU A 65 20.77 -9.61 -15.51
C GLU A 65 19.93 -9.29 -16.75
N HIS A 66 19.11 -10.23 -17.21
CA HIS A 66 18.21 -10.00 -18.35
C HIS A 66 17.13 -8.94 -18.02
N TYR A 67 16.57 -8.98 -16.81
CA TYR A 67 15.63 -7.96 -16.34
C TYR A 67 16.29 -6.58 -16.24
N GLN A 68 17.48 -6.48 -15.65
CA GLN A 68 18.23 -5.22 -15.57
C GLN A 68 18.57 -4.67 -16.96
N ALA A 69 18.96 -5.53 -17.91
CA ALA A 69 19.23 -5.12 -19.28
C ALA A 69 17.96 -4.63 -20.01
N ARG A 70 16.81 -5.25 -19.76
CA ARG A 70 15.52 -4.80 -20.30
C ARG A 70 15.09 -3.46 -19.70
N GLU A 71 15.27 -3.30 -18.39
CA GLU A 71 14.95 -2.05 -17.67
C GLU A 71 15.80 -0.88 -18.19
N LEU A 72 17.11 -1.07 -18.36
CA LEU A 72 17.99 -0.06 -18.95
C LEU A 72 17.52 0.36 -20.36
N ARG A 73 17.14 -0.59 -21.21
CA ARG A 73 16.61 -0.29 -22.57
C ARG A 73 15.31 0.50 -22.52
N LEU A 74 14.44 0.21 -21.54
CA LEU A 74 13.20 0.94 -21.34
C LEU A 74 13.47 2.36 -20.85
N GLU A 75 14.42 2.54 -19.94
CA GLU A 75 14.88 3.85 -19.47
C GLU A 75 15.46 4.69 -20.61
N GLU A 76 16.35 4.12 -21.43
CA GLU A 76 16.90 4.78 -22.63
C GLU A 76 15.79 5.23 -23.58
N ARG A 77 14.80 4.35 -23.84
CA ARG A 77 13.68 4.68 -24.70
C ARG A 77 12.80 5.77 -24.10
N ASN A 78 12.56 5.73 -22.78
CA ASN A 78 11.80 6.75 -22.07
C ASN A 78 12.52 8.11 -22.07
N GLN A 79 13.85 8.13 -21.91
CA GLN A 79 14.66 9.34 -22.05
C GLN A 79 14.58 9.90 -23.47
N HIS A 80 14.70 9.05 -24.49
CA HIS A 80 14.57 9.46 -25.88
C HIS A 80 13.19 10.07 -26.18
N LEU A 81 12.11 9.39 -25.75
CA LEU A 81 10.74 9.89 -25.89
C LEU A 81 10.52 11.20 -25.11
N SER A 82 11.19 11.39 -23.98
CA SER A 82 11.13 12.63 -23.20
C SER A 82 11.75 13.79 -23.97
N VAL A 83 12.93 13.60 -24.56
CA VAL A 83 13.61 14.60 -25.40
C VAL A 83 12.81 14.91 -26.66
N GLU A 84 12.23 13.90 -27.29
CA GLU A 84 11.36 14.07 -28.46
C GLU A 84 10.10 14.88 -28.10
N ASN A 85 9.45 14.55 -27.00
CA ASN A 85 8.31 15.32 -26.48
C ASN A 85 8.67 16.76 -26.16
N GLU A 86 9.84 17.01 -25.57
CA GLU A 86 10.30 18.36 -25.28
C GLU A 86 10.57 19.14 -26.57
N THR A 87 11.12 18.47 -27.59
CA THR A 87 11.35 19.05 -28.92
C THR A 87 10.03 19.38 -29.62
N LEU A 88 9.04 18.49 -29.55
CA LEU A 88 7.70 18.73 -30.07
C LEU A 88 7.03 19.89 -29.32
N ARG A 89 7.14 19.95 -27.99
CA ARG A 89 6.66 21.08 -27.18
C ARG A 89 7.30 22.40 -27.61
N ARG A 90 8.63 22.44 -27.81
CA ARG A 90 9.33 23.63 -28.32
C ARG A 90 8.82 24.03 -29.70
N LYS A 91 8.59 23.08 -30.62
CA LYS A 91 8.02 23.35 -31.95
C LYS A 91 6.60 23.90 -31.86
N VAL A 92 5.78 23.37 -30.95
CA VAL A 92 4.42 23.88 -30.66
C VAL A 92 4.48 25.28 -30.05
N SER A 93 5.45 25.58 -29.19
CA SER A 93 5.64 26.94 -28.63
C SER A 93 6.20 27.95 -29.65
N GLN A 94 7.07 27.51 -30.56
CA GLN A 94 7.64 28.35 -31.62
C GLN A 94 6.65 28.63 -32.75
N ASN A 95 5.74 27.69 -33.05
CA ASN A 95 4.53 27.97 -33.80
C ASN A 95 3.53 28.63 -32.85
N SER A 96 3.77 29.91 -32.52
CA SER A 96 2.79 30.73 -31.82
C SER A 96 1.52 30.86 -32.66
N ILE A 97 0.67 29.85 -32.60
CA ILE A 97 -0.76 30.03 -32.67
C ILE A 97 -1.01 30.99 -31.51
N VAL A 98 -1.37 32.23 -31.84
CA VAL A 98 -1.95 33.20 -30.90
C VAL A 98 -2.85 32.39 -29.98
N GLU A 99 -2.48 32.23 -28.70
CA GLU A 99 -3.36 31.62 -27.71
C GLU A 99 -4.57 32.54 -27.64
N GLN A 100 -5.55 32.25 -28.50
CA GLN A 100 -6.89 32.75 -28.32
C GLN A 100 -7.28 32.35 -26.90
N PRO A 101 -7.90 33.25 -26.12
CA PRO A 101 -8.39 32.89 -24.80
C PRO A 101 -9.24 31.64 -25.00
N ARG A 102 -8.76 30.49 -24.49
CA ARG A 102 -9.47 29.23 -24.62
C ARG A 102 -10.70 29.37 -23.75
N VAL A 103 -11.81 29.76 -24.38
CA VAL A 103 -13.11 29.77 -23.73
C VAL A 103 -13.36 28.33 -23.30
N SER A 104 -13.58 28.13 -22.00
CA SER A 104 -13.91 26.81 -21.49
C SER A 104 -15.16 26.33 -22.20
N LEU A 105 -15.11 25.10 -22.73
CA LEU A 105 -16.27 24.50 -23.41
C LEU A 105 -17.39 24.19 -22.41
N ILE A 106 -17.02 24.03 -21.15
CA ILE A 106 -17.91 23.73 -20.04
C ILE A 106 -17.56 24.55 -18.80
N ASP A 107 -18.54 24.68 -17.91
CA ASP A 107 -18.37 25.19 -16.55
C ASP A 107 -18.40 24.05 -15.52
N ASP A 108 -18.21 24.40 -14.24
CA ASP A 108 -18.19 23.44 -13.13
C ASP A 108 -19.52 22.65 -13.02
N VAL A 109 -20.66 23.29 -13.30
CA VAL A 109 -21.99 22.66 -13.23
C VAL A 109 -22.15 21.60 -14.32
N GLN A 110 -21.71 21.90 -15.53
CA GLN A 110 -21.74 20.95 -16.64
C GLN A 110 -20.78 19.78 -16.43
N LEU A 111 -19.62 20.01 -15.80
CA LEU A 111 -18.72 18.92 -15.44
C LEU A 111 -19.33 18.03 -14.35
N LEU A 112 -20.00 18.60 -13.35
CA LEU A 112 -20.73 17.83 -12.34
C LEU A 112 -21.81 16.94 -12.97
N ASP A 113 -22.57 17.45 -13.93
CA ASP A 113 -23.57 16.66 -14.69
C ASP A 113 -22.91 15.51 -15.49
N ILE A 114 -21.75 15.76 -16.11
CA ILE A 114 -20.99 14.73 -16.83
C ILE A 114 -20.51 13.61 -15.89
N LEU A 115 -20.07 13.97 -14.68
CA LEU A 115 -19.59 13.00 -13.70
C LEU A 115 -20.73 12.13 -13.16
N GLY A 116 -21.96 12.64 -13.14
CA GLY A 116 -23.16 11.90 -12.74
C GLY A 116 -23.15 11.45 -11.29
N VAL A 117 -22.47 12.19 -10.41
CA VAL A 117 -22.40 11.89 -8.97
C VAL A 117 -23.69 12.35 -8.30
N ASP A 118 -24.30 11.46 -7.52
CA ASP A 118 -25.39 11.82 -6.63
C ASP A 118 -24.84 12.57 -5.41
N LEU A 119 -25.07 13.88 -5.38
CA LEU A 119 -24.50 14.76 -4.36
C LEU A 119 -25.19 14.61 -3.00
N ASP A 120 -26.43 14.15 -2.97
CA ASP A 120 -27.17 13.97 -1.72
C ASP A 120 -26.58 12.79 -0.92
N LYS A 121 -26.20 11.71 -1.62
CA LYS A 121 -25.54 10.53 -1.00
C LYS A 121 -24.21 10.85 -0.32
N LEU A 122 -23.47 11.86 -0.78
CA LEU A 122 -22.18 12.26 -0.18
C LEU A 122 -22.33 12.75 1.26
N GLY A 123 -23.41 13.48 1.55
CA GLY A 123 -23.71 13.95 2.91
C GLY A 123 -24.11 12.80 3.82
N ASP A 124 -24.94 11.90 3.29
CA ASP A 124 -25.47 10.73 3.99
C ASP A 124 -24.35 9.79 4.48
N ASP A 125 -23.30 9.60 3.68
CA ASP A 125 -22.15 8.77 4.04
C ASP A 125 -21.48 9.28 5.32
N SER A 126 -21.20 10.59 5.41
CA SER A 126 -20.53 11.15 6.59
C SER A 126 -21.40 11.05 7.85
N GLU A 127 -22.71 11.28 7.73
CA GLU A 127 -23.65 11.13 8.84
C GLU A 127 -23.74 9.67 9.31
N THR A 128 -23.79 8.73 8.36
CA THR A 128 -23.80 7.29 8.62
C THR A 128 -22.57 6.87 9.42
N ILE A 129 -21.38 7.31 9.01
CA ILE A 129 -20.12 6.98 9.69
C ILE A 129 -20.08 7.53 11.12
N LEU A 130 -20.45 8.79 11.31
CA LEU A 130 -20.43 9.41 12.64
C LEU A 130 -21.41 8.71 13.60
N GLY A 131 -22.62 8.34 13.12
CA GLY A 131 -23.58 7.58 13.93
C GLY A 131 -23.14 6.15 14.27
N HIS A 132 -22.43 5.47 13.36
CA HIS A 132 -21.91 4.12 13.61
C HIS A 132 -20.68 4.11 14.52
N SER A 133 -19.87 5.17 14.48
CA SER A 133 -18.65 5.28 15.27
C SER A 133 -18.88 5.17 16.78
N GLU A 134 -20.10 5.42 17.27
CA GLU A 134 -20.54 5.30 18.67
C GLU A 134 -20.82 3.86 19.14
N HIS A 135 -20.82 2.87 18.24
CA HIS A 135 -21.10 1.47 18.58
C HIS A 135 -19.91 0.49 18.47
N SER A 136 -18.75 0.92 17.97
CA SER A 136 -17.53 0.10 17.88
C SER A 136 -16.93 -0.31 19.24
N ASP A 137 -16.15 -1.40 19.22
CA ASP A 137 -15.43 -1.92 20.39
C ASP A 137 -14.44 -0.90 20.99
N THR A 138 -14.30 -0.91 22.32
CA THR A 138 -13.51 0.08 23.04
C THR A 138 -12.01 -0.09 22.79
N ASP A 139 -11.52 -1.32 22.65
CA ASP A 139 -10.09 -1.59 22.43
C ASP A 139 -9.70 -1.24 20.99
N GLU A 140 -10.54 -1.55 20.00
CA GLU A 140 -10.28 -1.17 18.61
C GLU A 140 -10.33 0.34 18.40
N ARG A 141 -11.21 1.05 19.11
CA ARG A 141 -11.20 2.52 19.14
C ARG A 141 -9.94 3.09 19.76
N ALA A 142 -9.49 2.55 20.88
CA ALA A 142 -8.24 2.96 21.50
C ALA A 142 -7.05 2.79 20.53
N LYS A 143 -7.00 1.68 19.79
CA LYS A 143 -6.02 1.44 18.73
C LYS A 143 -6.14 2.48 17.60
N ALA A 144 -7.34 2.73 17.07
CA ALA A 144 -7.51 3.74 16.02
C ALA A 144 -7.14 5.16 16.50
N GLN A 145 -7.47 5.51 17.75
CA GLN A 145 -7.07 6.79 18.36
C GLN A 145 -5.56 6.93 18.52
N TRP A 146 -4.82 5.82 18.61
CA TRP A 146 -3.36 5.85 18.64
C TRP A 146 -2.77 6.48 17.37
N LEU A 147 -3.45 6.41 16.23
CA LEU A 147 -3.05 7.09 14.99
C LEU A 147 -2.75 8.57 15.22
N LEU A 148 -3.59 9.27 15.99
CA LEU A 148 -3.41 10.70 16.29
C LEU A 148 -2.14 10.99 17.10
N ARG A 149 -1.54 9.93 17.66
CA ARG A 149 -0.32 9.98 18.46
C ARG A 149 0.95 9.58 17.70
N THR A 150 0.83 9.08 16.48
CA THR A 150 2.01 8.70 15.69
C THR A 150 2.71 9.93 15.13
N ASP A 151 4.03 9.86 15.00
CA ASP A 151 4.82 10.94 14.43
C ASP A 151 4.55 11.07 12.94
N GLU A 152 4.33 9.95 12.25
CA GLU A 152 3.95 9.89 10.84
C GLU A 152 2.67 10.68 10.57
N PHE A 153 1.60 10.46 11.35
CA PHE A 153 0.35 11.20 11.19
C PHE A 153 0.53 12.69 11.48
N ARG A 154 1.23 13.03 12.58
CA ARG A 154 1.46 14.43 12.95
C ARG A 154 2.33 15.17 11.95
N ASN A 155 3.36 14.53 11.42
CA ASN A 155 4.25 15.10 10.40
C ASN A 155 3.51 15.23 9.08
N TRP A 156 2.81 14.18 8.64
CA TRP A 156 1.93 14.24 7.47
C TRP A 156 0.95 15.40 7.58
N LEU A 157 0.31 15.61 8.73
CA LEU A 157 -0.66 16.70 8.93
C LEU A 157 -0.01 18.09 8.98
N ARG A 158 1.20 18.24 9.53
CA ARG A 158 1.86 19.55 9.74
C ARG A 158 2.72 20.03 8.57
N GLU A 159 3.38 19.13 7.84
CA GLU A 159 4.37 19.52 6.85
C GLU A 159 3.73 20.27 5.66
N ASN A 160 4.34 21.37 5.22
CA ASN A 160 3.83 22.15 4.10
C ASN A 160 4.31 21.59 2.74
N ARG A 161 4.11 20.28 2.52
CA ARG A 161 4.42 19.59 1.26
C ARG A 161 3.34 18.58 0.94
N SER A 162 3.20 18.25 -0.34
CA SER A 162 2.36 17.13 -0.72
C SER A 162 2.93 15.81 -0.23
N SER A 163 2.07 14.96 0.32
CA SER A 163 2.44 13.62 0.77
C SER A 163 1.21 12.73 0.91
N LEU A 164 1.46 11.43 0.90
CA LEU A 164 0.48 10.37 1.08
C LEU A 164 0.78 9.66 2.39
N LEU A 165 -0.25 9.30 3.14
CA LEU A 165 -0.13 8.50 4.36
C LEU A 165 -1.06 7.29 4.22
N LEU A 166 -0.48 6.09 4.27
CA LEU A 166 -1.23 4.85 4.41
C LEU A 166 -1.27 4.43 5.88
N VAL A 167 -2.45 4.08 6.38
CA VAL A 167 -2.67 3.53 7.72
C VAL A 167 -3.31 2.15 7.61
N ASP A 168 -2.57 1.12 8.01
CA ASP A 168 -3.09 -0.22 8.23
C ASP A 168 -3.59 -0.34 9.68
N GLY A 169 -4.86 -0.68 9.85
CA GLY A 169 -5.52 -0.72 11.15
C GLY A 169 -5.26 -2.00 11.95
N GLU A 170 -5.05 -3.13 11.28
CA GLU A 170 -5.06 -4.46 11.93
C GLU A 170 -6.28 -4.64 12.88
N LEU A 171 -7.42 -4.10 12.48
CA LEU A 171 -8.72 -4.16 13.16
C LEU A 171 -9.58 -5.29 12.59
N GLN A 172 -10.75 -5.51 13.18
CA GLN A 172 -11.76 -6.38 12.59
C GLN A 172 -12.16 -5.90 11.19
N ASP A 173 -12.19 -6.84 10.26
CA ASP A 173 -12.64 -6.61 8.90
C ASP A 173 -14.12 -6.18 8.89
N SER A 174 -14.35 -4.90 8.64
CA SER A 174 -15.65 -4.23 8.73
C SER A 174 -15.73 -3.06 7.75
N PHE A 175 -16.91 -2.85 7.16
CA PHE A 175 -17.15 -1.75 6.22
C PHE A 175 -17.06 -0.37 6.87
N ILE A 176 -17.43 -0.28 8.15
CA ILE A 176 -17.27 0.91 8.98
C ILE A 176 -16.42 0.51 10.17
N SER A 177 -15.17 0.95 10.17
CA SER A 177 -14.19 0.64 11.20
C SER A 177 -14.02 1.81 12.17
N PRO A 178 -13.36 1.63 13.33
CA PRO A 178 -12.94 2.74 14.16
C PRO A 178 -12.06 3.80 13.44
N LEU A 179 -11.29 3.40 12.42
CA LEU A 179 -10.57 4.35 11.56
C LEU A 179 -11.52 5.23 10.76
N SER A 180 -12.67 4.70 10.32
CA SER A 180 -13.70 5.48 9.64
C SER A 180 -14.21 6.63 10.53
N GLY A 181 -14.37 6.38 11.84
CA GLY A 181 -14.71 7.42 12.82
C GLY A 181 -13.61 8.49 12.97
N ILE A 182 -12.33 8.08 12.98
CA ILE A 182 -11.19 9.03 13.00
C ILE A 182 -11.17 9.87 11.72
N CYS A 183 -11.39 9.26 10.56
CA CYS A 183 -11.52 9.95 9.27
C CYS A 183 -12.68 10.95 9.30
N GLY A 184 -13.86 10.54 9.78
CA GLY A 184 -15.03 11.41 9.92
C GLY A 184 -14.75 12.63 10.80
N GLY A 185 -14.18 12.43 12.00
CA GLY A 185 -13.80 13.53 12.89
C GLY A 185 -12.74 14.46 12.29
N LEU A 186 -11.76 13.90 11.56
CA LEU A 186 -10.75 14.70 10.86
C LEU A 186 -11.37 15.53 9.72
N ILE A 187 -12.28 14.95 8.94
CA ILE A 187 -13.02 15.65 7.88
C ILE A 187 -13.79 16.83 8.48
N SER A 188 -14.56 16.62 9.55
CA SER A 188 -15.32 17.68 10.21
C SER A 188 -14.42 18.83 10.68
N ALA A 189 -13.26 18.51 11.28
CA ALA A 189 -12.30 19.53 11.73
C ALA A 189 -11.65 20.30 10.57
N LEU A 190 -11.40 19.65 9.43
CA LEU A 190 -10.74 20.25 8.27
C LEU A 190 -11.68 21.10 7.42
N VAL A 191 -12.96 20.73 7.30
CA VAL A 191 -13.95 21.50 6.53
C VAL A 191 -14.14 22.90 7.11
N GLU A 192 -14.05 23.04 8.44
CA GLU A 192 -14.13 24.33 9.12
C GLU A 192 -12.83 25.15 9.08
N SER A 193 -11.72 24.55 8.62
CA SER A 193 -10.41 25.19 8.62
C SER A 193 -10.22 26.10 7.39
N PRO A 194 -9.92 27.40 7.56
CA PRO A 194 -9.56 28.27 6.45
C PRO A 194 -8.34 27.74 5.68
N GLY A 195 -8.37 27.83 4.36
CA GLY A 195 -7.28 27.34 3.51
C GLY A 195 -7.20 25.82 3.39
N SER A 196 -8.22 25.09 3.84
CA SER A 196 -8.36 23.65 3.63
C SER A 196 -9.49 23.37 2.65
N ALA A 197 -9.20 22.61 1.60
CA ALA A 197 -10.22 22.02 0.74
C ALA A 197 -10.25 20.52 1.01
N VAL A 198 -11.42 19.95 1.29
CA VAL A 198 -11.54 18.55 1.71
C VAL A 198 -12.33 17.78 0.66
N ALA A 199 -11.79 16.64 0.24
CA ALA A 199 -12.47 15.64 -0.56
C ALA A 199 -12.29 14.29 0.12
N PHE A 200 -13.35 13.51 0.28
CA PHE A 200 -13.30 12.26 1.02
C PHE A 200 -14.14 11.16 0.40
N PHE A 201 -13.85 9.92 0.75
CA PHE A 201 -14.64 8.77 0.30
C PHE A 201 -14.55 7.63 1.32
N PHE A 202 -15.67 7.01 1.65
CA PHE A 202 -15.73 5.85 2.54
C PHE A 202 -15.95 4.58 1.70
N ALA A 203 -14.87 3.95 1.27
CA ALA A 203 -14.89 2.82 0.33
C ALA A 203 -15.76 1.66 0.81
N GLY A 204 -15.78 1.39 2.12
CA GLY A 204 -16.58 0.32 2.71
C GLY A 204 -18.10 0.46 2.48
N LEU A 205 -18.61 1.67 2.22
CA LEU A 205 -20.03 1.88 1.91
C LEU A 205 -20.38 1.61 0.43
N HIS A 206 -19.36 1.49 -0.43
CA HIS A 206 -19.51 1.44 -1.89
C HIS A 206 -18.75 0.23 -2.49
N VAL A 207 -18.98 -0.95 -1.91
CA VAL A 207 -18.28 -2.22 -2.23
C VAL A 207 -19.11 -3.23 -3.01
N ASP A 208 -20.33 -2.89 -3.42
CA ASP A 208 -21.16 -3.83 -4.18
C ASP A 208 -20.67 -3.91 -5.64
N MET A 209 -20.00 -5.02 -5.99
CA MET A 209 -19.49 -5.27 -7.34
C MET A 209 -20.58 -5.51 -8.39
N GLN A 210 -21.84 -5.76 -7.98
CA GLN A 210 -22.97 -5.93 -8.89
C GLN A 210 -23.55 -4.58 -9.34
N LEU A 211 -23.26 -3.50 -8.61
CA LEU A 211 -23.67 -2.16 -9.01
C LEU A 211 -22.78 -1.63 -10.14
N PRO A 212 -23.29 -0.70 -10.96
CA PRO A 212 -22.50 -0.03 -11.97
C PRO A 212 -21.35 0.80 -11.34
N ASP A 213 -20.29 1.04 -12.11
CA ASP A 213 -19.09 1.79 -11.66
C ASP A 213 -19.32 3.26 -11.35
N ILE A 214 -20.53 3.75 -11.59
CA ILE A 214 -20.95 5.08 -11.14
C ILE A 214 -21.31 5.08 -9.65
N ASP A 215 -21.72 3.94 -9.10
CA ASP A 215 -22.23 3.80 -7.74
C ASP A 215 -21.26 3.04 -6.81
N SER A 216 -20.21 2.40 -7.33
CA SER A 216 -19.34 1.50 -6.56
C SER A 216 -17.92 1.46 -7.11
N GLY A 217 -16.93 1.21 -6.25
CA GLY A 217 -15.52 1.04 -6.65
C GLY A 217 -14.70 2.32 -6.87
N PRO A 218 -13.47 2.18 -7.40
CA PRO A 218 -12.54 3.30 -7.60
C PRO A 218 -13.07 4.38 -8.55
N VAL A 219 -13.80 4.00 -9.61
CA VAL A 219 -14.35 4.97 -10.57
C VAL A 219 -15.37 5.90 -9.88
N ALA A 220 -16.30 5.34 -9.09
CA ALA A 220 -17.24 6.11 -8.28
C ALA A 220 -16.51 7.02 -7.28
N MET A 221 -15.47 6.49 -6.63
CA MET A 221 -14.61 7.25 -5.72
C MET A 221 -13.96 8.45 -6.42
N ILE A 222 -13.32 8.28 -7.58
CA ILE A 222 -12.62 9.38 -8.26
C ILE A 222 -13.62 10.44 -8.73
N ARG A 223 -14.78 10.04 -9.28
CA ARG A 223 -15.86 10.98 -9.65
C ARG A 223 -16.31 11.81 -8.46
N SER A 224 -16.57 11.15 -7.33
CA SER A 224 -16.96 11.77 -6.08
C SER A 224 -15.92 12.78 -5.59
N LEU A 225 -14.63 12.40 -5.58
CA LEU A 225 -13.55 13.30 -5.17
C LEU A 225 -13.44 14.51 -6.09
N ILE A 226 -13.57 14.34 -7.40
CA ILE A 226 -13.60 15.45 -8.36
C ILE A 226 -14.78 16.37 -8.06
N ALA A 227 -15.98 15.82 -7.88
CA ALA A 227 -17.18 16.60 -7.60
C ALA A 227 -17.04 17.43 -6.32
N GLN A 228 -16.58 16.83 -5.23
CA GLN A 228 -16.33 17.52 -3.96
C GLN A 228 -15.30 18.65 -4.10
N LEU A 229 -14.25 18.44 -4.90
CA LEU A 229 -13.33 19.52 -5.20
C LEU A 229 -14.07 20.63 -5.94
N LEU A 230 -14.74 20.37 -7.06
CA LEU A 230 -15.46 21.37 -7.86
C LEU A 230 -16.43 22.23 -7.01
N MET A 231 -17.08 21.63 -6.02
CA MET A 231 -18.01 22.31 -5.11
C MET A 231 -17.35 23.01 -3.93
N SER A 232 -16.04 22.84 -3.71
CA SER A 232 -15.36 23.42 -2.56
C SER A 232 -15.24 24.94 -2.66
N ASP A 233 -15.88 25.65 -1.74
CA ASP A 233 -15.83 27.11 -1.59
C ASP A 233 -14.42 27.65 -1.27
N ASN A 234 -13.56 26.81 -0.69
CA ASN A 234 -12.17 27.16 -0.37
C ASN A 234 -11.24 27.13 -1.60
N LEU A 235 -11.77 26.76 -2.77
CA LEU A 235 -11.05 26.76 -4.03
C LEU A 235 -11.68 27.76 -5.00
N PRO A 236 -10.87 28.54 -5.73
CA PRO A 236 -11.40 29.44 -6.75
C PRO A 236 -12.06 28.64 -7.89
N SER A 237 -12.85 29.34 -8.70
CA SER A 237 -13.41 28.78 -9.94
C SER A 237 -12.32 28.13 -10.78
N ARG A 238 -12.58 26.92 -11.29
CA ARG A 238 -11.60 26.15 -12.04
C ARG A 238 -11.50 26.65 -13.47
N ASP A 239 -10.28 26.72 -13.97
CA ASP A 239 -10.06 26.76 -15.40
C ASP A 239 -10.28 25.36 -16.00
N LEU A 240 -11.46 25.18 -16.61
CA LEU A 240 -11.84 23.97 -17.34
C LEU A 240 -11.52 24.06 -18.85
N SER A 241 -10.71 25.03 -19.29
CA SER A 241 -10.30 25.16 -20.71
C SER A 241 -9.50 23.95 -21.23
N PHE A 242 -8.99 23.11 -20.33
CA PHE A 242 -8.32 21.86 -20.67
C PHE A 242 -9.28 20.74 -21.10
N MET A 243 -10.58 20.87 -20.83
CA MET A 243 -11.58 19.83 -21.08
C MET A 243 -11.88 19.74 -22.59
N SER A 244 -11.41 18.66 -23.21
CA SER A 244 -11.76 18.33 -24.60
C SER A 244 -13.04 17.50 -24.68
N LYS A 245 -13.63 17.40 -25.89
CA LYS A 245 -14.79 16.52 -26.14
C LYS A 245 -14.51 15.05 -25.78
N ASP A 246 -13.30 14.58 -26.05
CA ASP A 246 -12.89 13.21 -25.73
C ASP A 246 -12.74 13.01 -24.22
N MET A 247 -12.21 14.00 -23.49
CA MET A 247 -12.15 13.95 -22.02
C MET A 247 -13.54 13.95 -21.40
N MET A 248 -14.46 14.78 -21.91
CA MET A 248 -15.85 14.79 -21.45
C MET A 248 -16.54 13.44 -21.70
N LYS A 249 -16.27 12.82 -22.85
CA LYS A 249 -16.78 11.49 -23.18
C LYS A 249 -16.21 10.44 -22.22
N GLY A 250 -14.90 10.43 -21.99
CA GLY A 250 -14.24 9.51 -21.05
C GLY A 250 -14.77 9.64 -19.63
N CYS A 251 -14.99 10.86 -19.13
CA CYS A 251 -15.61 11.08 -17.80
C CYS A 251 -17.01 10.45 -17.71
N ARG A 252 -17.83 10.64 -18.77
CA ARG A 252 -19.18 10.08 -18.85
C ARG A 252 -19.16 8.55 -18.90
N GLU A 253 -18.20 7.97 -19.62
CA GLU A 253 -18.05 6.52 -19.76
C GLU A 253 -17.36 5.87 -18.55
N GLY A 254 -16.71 6.64 -17.69
CA GLY A 254 -16.04 6.13 -16.48
C GLY A 254 -14.63 5.64 -16.73
N ASP A 255 -13.96 6.18 -17.76
CA ASP A 255 -12.56 5.89 -18.03
C ASP A 255 -11.69 6.39 -16.87
N CYS A 256 -11.08 5.45 -16.14
CA CYS A 256 -10.29 5.73 -14.93
C CYS A 256 -9.11 6.66 -15.22
N LEU A 257 -8.35 6.41 -16.29
CA LEU A 257 -7.22 7.26 -16.69
C LEU A 257 -7.66 8.69 -16.98
N VAL A 258 -8.78 8.87 -17.68
CA VAL A 258 -9.33 10.21 -17.97
C VAL A 258 -9.76 10.91 -16.68
N LEU A 259 -10.45 10.20 -15.78
CA LEU A 259 -10.85 10.75 -14.49
C LEU A 259 -9.62 11.14 -13.64
N CYS A 260 -8.60 10.29 -13.60
CA CYS A 260 -7.31 10.60 -12.98
C CYS A 260 -6.68 11.86 -13.59
N GLU A 261 -6.68 12.00 -14.92
CA GLU A 261 -6.14 13.19 -15.59
C GLU A 261 -6.91 14.46 -15.19
N VAL A 262 -8.25 14.40 -15.14
CA VAL A 262 -9.10 15.51 -14.69
C VAL A 262 -8.79 15.88 -13.24
N PHE A 263 -8.75 14.90 -12.34
CA PHE A 263 -8.40 15.11 -10.94
C PHE A 263 -7.04 15.80 -10.80
N VAL A 264 -6.01 15.29 -11.48
CA VAL A 264 -4.66 15.86 -11.48
C VAL A 264 -4.64 17.31 -11.99
N LYS A 265 -5.40 17.61 -13.04
CA LYS A 265 -5.49 18.97 -13.59
C LYS A 265 -6.22 19.93 -12.66
N ILE A 266 -7.21 19.47 -11.91
CA ILE A 266 -7.89 20.27 -10.88
C ILE A 266 -6.92 20.56 -9.71
N ILE A 267 -6.22 19.54 -9.20
CA ILE A 267 -5.26 19.73 -8.10
C ILE A 267 -4.14 20.70 -8.45
N LYS A 268 -3.66 20.71 -9.70
CA LYS A 268 -2.61 21.64 -10.15
C LYS A 268 -3.03 23.12 -10.14
N GLN A 269 -4.33 23.41 -10.07
CA GLN A 269 -4.87 24.77 -10.03
C GLN A 269 -5.04 25.28 -8.60
N VAL A 270 -4.74 24.46 -7.59
CA VAL A 270 -4.91 24.83 -6.18
C VAL A 270 -3.95 25.98 -5.83
N PRO A 271 -4.44 27.08 -5.22
CA PRO A 271 -3.61 28.20 -4.80
C PRO A 271 -2.56 27.79 -3.78
N THR A 272 -1.41 28.48 -3.78
CA THR A 272 -0.27 28.19 -2.89
C THR A 272 -0.57 28.26 -1.39
N GLN A 273 -1.64 28.94 -0.99
CA GLN A 273 -2.07 29.11 0.40
C GLN A 273 -3.07 28.03 0.84
N THR A 274 -3.53 27.18 -0.09
CA THR A 274 -4.56 26.18 0.15
C THR A 274 -3.94 24.78 0.21
N THR A 275 -4.40 23.95 1.13
CA THR A 275 -4.12 22.52 1.16
C THR A 275 -5.37 21.74 0.79
N VAL A 276 -5.25 20.86 -0.19
CA VAL A 276 -6.27 19.83 -0.46
C VAL A 276 -5.99 18.62 0.42
N TYR A 277 -6.96 18.24 1.24
CA TYR A 277 -6.99 16.99 1.97
C TYR A 277 -7.87 15.99 1.23
N CYS A 278 -7.28 14.88 0.81
CA CYS A 278 -7.97 13.77 0.16
C CYS A 278 -7.99 12.59 1.13
N ILE A 279 -9.14 12.25 1.70
CA ILE A 279 -9.28 11.23 2.75
C ILE A 279 -10.08 10.06 2.21
N ILE A 280 -9.41 8.93 1.99
CA ILE A 280 -10.03 7.71 1.46
C ILE A 280 -9.96 6.65 2.54
N ASP A 281 -11.12 6.34 3.10
CA ASP A 281 -11.25 5.35 4.16
C ASP A 281 -11.60 3.97 3.58
N GLY A 282 -10.89 2.93 4.01
CA GLY A 282 -11.16 1.56 3.57
C GLY A 282 -10.62 1.19 2.19
N VAL A 283 -9.50 1.76 1.76
CA VAL A 283 -8.95 1.57 0.40
C VAL A 283 -8.73 0.09 0.02
N SER A 284 -8.44 -0.77 1.00
CA SER A 284 -8.22 -2.20 0.78
C SER A 284 -9.44 -2.94 0.22
N TRP A 285 -10.65 -2.39 0.37
CA TRP A 285 -11.87 -2.97 -0.24
C TRP A 285 -11.81 -3.01 -1.77
N TYR A 286 -10.95 -2.18 -2.38
CA TYR A 286 -10.76 -2.10 -3.82
C TYR A 286 -9.54 -2.86 -4.32
N GLU A 287 -8.76 -3.51 -3.45
CA GLU A 287 -7.59 -4.33 -3.81
C GLU A 287 -7.99 -5.73 -4.31
N GLN A 288 -8.99 -5.79 -5.18
CA GLN A 288 -9.55 -7.06 -5.65
C GLN A 288 -10.28 -6.95 -6.99
N GLY A 289 -10.24 -8.07 -7.72
CA GLY A 289 -11.07 -8.29 -8.90
C GLY A 289 -10.90 -7.19 -9.96
N ARG A 290 -12.04 -6.67 -10.43
CA ARG A 290 -12.10 -5.66 -11.50
C ARG A 290 -11.65 -4.26 -11.08
N TRP A 291 -11.45 -4.01 -9.78
CA TRP A 291 -11.10 -2.69 -9.25
C TRP A 291 -9.61 -2.48 -9.07
N LEU A 292 -8.82 -3.55 -9.17
CA LEU A 292 -7.39 -3.52 -8.87
C LEU A 292 -6.62 -2.56 -9.78
N ASP A 293 -6.86 -2.66 -11.10
CA ASP A 293 -6.16 -1.85 -12.09
C ASP A 293 -6.52 -0.36 -11.93
N ASP A 294 -7.81 -0.05 -11.77
CA ASP A 294 -8.29 1.33 -11.56
C ASP A 294 -7.73 1.95 -10.27
N LEU A 295 -7.63 1.16 -9.20
CA LEU A 295 -7.04 1.59 -7.94
C LEU A 295 -5.54 1.90 -8.08
N ASP A 296 -4.78 1.03 -8.76
CA ASP A 296 -3.35 1.23 -9.03
C ASP A 296 -3.11 2.48 -9.88
N GLU A 297 -3.94 2.71 -10.90
CA GLU A 297 -3.89 3.91 -11.73
C GLU A 297 -4.10 5.18 -10.91
N PHE A 298 -5.11 5.19 -10.03
CA PHE A 298 -5.38 6.36 -9.20
C PHE A 298 -4.32 6.59 -8.13
N ALA A 299 -3.84 5.53 -7.46
CA ALA A 299 -2.74 5.62 -6.51
C ALA A 299 -1.47 6.17 -7.18
N THR A 300 -1.16 5.71 -8.39
CA THR A 300 -0.06 6.22 -9.21
C THR A 300 -0.24 7.69 -9.57
N ALA A 301 -1.47 8.12 -9.89
CA ALA A 301 -1.78 9.52 -10.17
C ALA A 301 -1.56 10.42 -8.94
N LEU A 302 -2.04 10.00 -7.77
CA LEU A 302 -1.84 10.70 -6.50
C LEU A 302 -0.35 10.84 -6.16
N GLU A 303 0.42 9.76 -6.30
CA GLU A 303 1.86 9.77 -6.07
C GLU A 303 2.58 10.71 -7.05
N CYS A 304 2.22 10.67 -8.34
CA CYS A 304 2.78 11.55 -9.35
C CYS A 304 2.54 13.03 -9.03
N VAL A 305 1.34 13.37 -8.55
CA VAL A 305 1.01 14.73 -8.12
C VAL A 305 1.85 15.12 -6.91
N ALA A 306 1.93 14.26 -5.90
CA ALA A 306 2.68 14.57 -4.70
C ALA A 306 4.18 14.79 -4.97
N LYS A 307 4.79 13.97 -5.84
CA LYS A 307 6.20 14.13 -6.23
C LYS A 307 6.49 15.39 -7.03
N ARG A 308 5.57 15.76 -7.93
CA ARG A 308 5.77 16.86 -8.88
C ARG A 308 5.27 18.20 -8.35
N ASN A 309 4.61 18.21 -7.19
CA ASN A 309 4.15 19.44 -6.58
C ASN A 309 5.35 20.25 -6.08
N ASN A 310 5.51 21.44 -6.62
CA ASN A 310 6.60 22.33 -6.25
C ASN A 310 6.14 23.24 -5.13
N ALA A 311 6.73 23.06 -3.94
CA ALA A 311 6.49 23.94 -2.81
C ALA A 311 6.67 25.41 -3.24
N GLY A 312 5.61 26.22 -3.09
CA GLY A 312 5.60 27.64 -3.45
C GLY A 312 5.10 27.99 -4.86
N ARG A 313 4.67 27.03 -5.68
CA ARG A 313 4.02 27.31 -7.00
C ARG A 313 2.55 26.90 -7.07
N SER A 314 2.17 25.90 -6.28
CA SER A 314 0.79 25.41 -6.15
C SER A 314 0.57 24.99 -4.69
N GLY A 315 -0.70 24.90 -4.30
CA GLY A 315 -1.09 24.40 -2.98
C GLY A 315 -0.73 22.93 -2.79
N SER A 316 -0.69 22.47 -1.54
CA SER A 316 -0.33 21.09 -1.19
C SER A 316 -1.50 20.11 -1.35
N LEU A 317 -1.18 18.87 -1.70
CA LEU A 317 -2.09 17.72 -1.67
C LEU A 317 -1.66 16.78 -0.55
N LYS A 318 -2.53 16.58 0.44
CA LYS A 318 -2.34 15.61 1.52
C LYS A 318 -3.35 14.49 1.36
N VAL A 319 -2.85 13.29 1.12
CA VAL A 319 -3.71 12.10 0.98
C VAL A 319 -3.60 11.26 2.24
N LEU A 320 -4.74 10.91 2.83
CA LEU A 320 -4.85 9.88 3.86
C LEU A 320 -5.58 8.69 3.26
N LEU A 321 -4.95 7.52 3.31
CA LEU A 321 -5.52 6.24 2.91
C LEU A 321 -5.57 5.37 4.17
N THR A 322 -6.71 4.79 4.49
CA THR A 322 -6.83 3.84 5.60
C THR A 322 -7.27 2.47 5.08
N SER A 323 -6.85 1.43 5.79
CA SER A 323 -7.38 0.07 5.67
C SER A 323 -7.79 -0.41 7.07
N PRO A 324 -9.01 -0.96 7.26
CA PRO A 324 -9.38 -1.60 8.51
C PRO A 324 -8.38 -2.69 8.90
N THR A 325 -7.92 -3.46 7.91
CA THR A 325 -6.94 -4.53 8.08
C THR A 325 -5.58 -4.07 7.53
N GLN A 326 -4.93 -4.90 6.72
CA GLN A 326 -3.67 -4.59 6.06
C GLN A 326 -3.91 -4.47 4.57
N SER A 327 -3.51 -3.33 3.99
CA SER A 327 -3.50 -3.17 2.54
C SER A 327 -2.38 -3.98 1.90
N THR A 328 -2.70 -4.64 0.78
CA THR A 328 -1.73 -5.38 -0.03
C THR A 328 -1.09 -4.47 -1.07
N GLU A 329 -1.80 -4.08 -2.12
CA GLU A 329 -1.26 -3.36 -3.28
C GLU A 329 -0.78 -1.95 -2.92
N ILE A 330 -1.63 -1.16 -2.26
CA ILE A 330 -1.25 0.18 -1.79
C ILE A 330 -0.12 0.08 -0.75
N GLY A 331 -0.15 -0.96 0.09
CA GLY A 331 0.94 -1.30 1.00
C GLY A 331 2.27 -1.55 0.28
N HIS A 332 2.28 -2.22 -0.87
CA HIS A 332 3.48 -2.41 -1.69
C HIS A 332 3.96 -1.08 -2.28
N LEU A 333 3.06 -0.25 -2.81
CA LEU A 333 3.38 1.08 -3.35
C LEU A 333 4.01 1.98 -2.28
N ALA A 334 3.40 2.06 -1.10
CA ALA A 334 3.88 2.87 0.02
C ALA A 334 5.30 2.47 0.45
N ARG A 335 5.59 1.16 0.51
CA ARG A 335 6.92 0.64 0.88
C ARG A 335 7.97 0.85 -0.21
N LYS A 336 7.57 0.79 -1.48
CA LYS A 336 8.44 1.00 -2.65
C LYS A 336 8.83 2.47 -2.81
N HIS A 337 7.94 3.41 -2.50
CA HIS A 337 8.06 4.82 -2.85
C HIS A 337 8.14 5.77 -1.63
N ARG A 338 9.00 5.44 -0.66
CA ARG A 338 9.17 6.15 0.64
C ARG A 338 9.47 7.65 0.62
N ASN A 339 9.63 8.29 -0.55
CA ASN A 339 9.94 9.71 -0.64
C ASN A 339 8.74 10.62 -0.35
N VAL A 340 7.55 10.22 -0.80
CA VAL A 340 6.29 10.98 -0.60
C VAL A 340 5.26 10.21 0.22
N TRP A 341 5.54 8.94 0.51
CA TRP A 341 4.69 8.03 1.26
C TRP A 341 5.15 7.92 2.71
N TRP A 342 4.19 8.11 3.61
CA TRP A 342 4.24 7.72 5.01
C TRP A 342 3.44 6.44 5.21
N TYR A 343 3.82 5.66 6.22
CA TYR A 343 3.17 4.39 6.53
C TYR A 343 3.07 4.21 8.04
N VAL A 344 1.87 3.83 8.50
CA VAL A 344 1.58 3.46 9.89
C VAL A 344 0.88 2.12 9.89
N SER A 345 1.32 1.20 10.76
CA SER A 345 0.53 0.01 11.13
C SER A 345 0.16 0.12 12.59
N LEU A 346 -1.10 -0.14 12.91
CA LEU A 346 -1.64 -0.09 14.27
C LEU A 346 -1.63 -1.46 14.97
N ALA A 347 -0.82 -2.40 14.48
CA ALA A 347 -0.66 -3.73 15.06
C ALA A 347 -0.35 -3.70 16.57
N ALA A 348 -0.76 -4.78 17.27
CA ALA A 348 -0.87 -4.89 18.73
C ALA A 348 0.40 -4.58 19.56
N GLY A 349 1.56 -4.35 18.95
CA GLY A 349 2.78 -3.89 19.63
C GLY A 349 2.80 -2.39 19.97
N HIS A 350 1.83 -1.60 19.49
CA HIS A 350 1.76 -0.15 19.70
C HIS A 350 0.81 0.29 20.84
N ILE A 351 0.36 -0.64 21.69
CA ILE A 351 -0.50 -0.35 22.85
C ILE A 351 0.38 -0.12 24.08
N HIS A 352 0.51 1.14 24.55
CA HIS A 352 1.16 1.46 25.82
C HIS A 352 0.18 1.32 27.00
N PRO A 353 0.61 0.81 28.17
CA PRO A 353 -0.22 0.54 29.37
C PRO A 353 -0.92 1.73 30.04
N ASP A 354 -0.90 2.94 29.47
CA ASP A 354 -1.49 4.14 30.10
C ASP A 354 -2.98 4.35 29.77
N LEU A 355 -3.58 3.48 28.95
CA LEU A 355 -5.02 3.25 28.99
C LEU A 355 -5.30 2.23 30.10
N GLY A 356 -5.06 2.68 31.33
CA GLY A 356 -5.45 1.94 32.51
C GLY A 356 -6.93 1.62 32.42
N PHE A 357 -7.24 0.34 32.63
CA PHE A 357 -8.53 -0.08 33.16
C PHE A 357 -8.94 0.92 34.24
N MET A 358 -9.90 1.79 33.92
CA MET A 358 -10.72 2.42 34.94
C MET A 358 -11.59 1.29 35.48
N ASP A 359 -11.07 0.60 36.49
CA ASP A 359 -11.86 -0.26 37.35
C ASP A 359 -13.13 0.51 37.73
N SER A 360 -14.26 -0.14 37.54
CA SER A 360 -15.58 0.30 37.95
C SER A 360 -15.69 0.28 39.49
N ASN A 361 -14.88 1.08 40.19
CA ASN A 361 -14.97 1.33 41.62
C ASN A 361 -14.06 2.48 42.08
N SER A 362 -14.32 3.70 41.62
CA SER A 362 -13.88 4.90 42.36
C SER A 362 -14.57 6.17 41.83
N LEU A 363 -15.78 6.43 42.32
CA LEU A 363 -16.34 7.77 42.41
C LEU A 363 -16.16 8.25 43.86
N PRO A 364 -15.59 9.44 44.10
CA PRO A 364 -15.49 9.99 45.44
C PRO A 364 -16.84 10.57 45.90
N MET A 365 -17.19 10.32 47.16
CA MET A 365 -17.78 11.36 48.01
C MET A 365 -16.65 12.13 48.67
#